data_AF-A0ABD0PE43-F1
#
_entry.id   AF-A0ABD0PE43-F1
#
_cell.length_a   1.000
_cell.length_b   1.000
_cell.length_c   1.000
_cell.angle_alpha   90.00
_cell.angle_beta   90.00
_cell.angle_gamma   90.00
#
_symmetry.space_group_name_H-M   'P 1'
#
loop_
_entity.id
_entity.type
_entity.pdbx_description
1 polymer ?
#
loop_
_entity_poly.entity_id
_entity_poly.type
_entity_poly.pdbx_seq_one_letter_code
_entity_poly.pdbx_strand_id
1 'polypeptide(L)' 'FKPPHYRVKWTKIEPPSQGVENILLITNGHSDKQYGSVGPRASLLRAHNLDVSLRLTDLELDDDGSYRCELINGIEDE' A
#
# COMPACT_ATOMS: atom_id res chain seq x y z
N PHE A 1 20.62 -5.41 6.31
CA PHE A 1 19.71 -6.09 7.25
C PHE A 1 18.28 -5.88 6.77
N LYS A 2 17.50 -6.96 6.58
CA LYS A 2 16.08 -6.94 6.21
C LYS A 2 15.32 -7.65 7.35
N PRO A 3 14.24 -7.08 7.91
CA PRO A 3 13.43 -7.78 8.90
C PRO A 3 12.88 -9.09 8.31
N PRO A 4 12.85 -10.19 9.09
CA PRO A 4 12.43 -11.50 8.60
C PRO A 4 10.95 -11.48 8.17
N HIS A 5 10.13 -10.70 8.87
CA HIS A 5 8.72 -10.50 8.57
C HIS A 5 8.40 -9.02 8.68
N TYR A 6 7.76 -8.48 7.64
CA TYR A 6 7.14 -7.16 7.67
C TYR A 6 6.01 -7.13 6.67
N ARG A 7 4.99 -6.33 6.94
CA ARG A 7 3.91 -6.03 6.00
C ARG A 7 3.71 -4.53 5.96
N VAL A 8 3.61 -3.98 4.75
CA VAL A 8 3.27 -2.58 4.53
C VAL A 8 1.95 -2.51 3.82
N LYS A 9 1.09 -1.59 4.26
CA LYS A 9 -0.20 -1.30 3.66
C LYS A 9 -0.23 0.15 3.19
N TRP A 10 -0.63 0.32 1.94
CA TRP A 10 -0.95 1.61 1.35
C TRP A 10 -2.46 1.80 1.35
N THR A 11 -2.91 2.95 1.86
CA THR A 11 -4.31 3.36 1.88
C THR A 11 -4.48 4.74 1.29
N LYS A 12 -5.58 4.98 0.59
CA LYS A 12 -6.08 6.33 0.30
C LYS A 12 -6.95 6.76 1.47
N ILE A 13 -6.64 7.90 2.07
CA ILE A 13 -7.40 8.47 3.17
C ILE A 13 -8.60 9.19 2.57
N GLU A 14 -9.74 8.52 2.58
CA GLU A 14 -11.02 9.16 2.30
C GLU A 14 -11.56 9.84 3.57
N PRO A 15 -12.39 10.89 3.45
CA PRO A 15 -13.16 11.40 4.56
C PRO A 15 -13.88 10.26 5.29
N PRO A 16 -14.16 10.36 6.60
CA PRO A 16 -14.75 9.28 7.38
C PRO A 16 -16.23 9.05 7.00
N SER A 17 -16.46 8.49 5.80
CA SER A 17 -17.71 7.90 5.40
C SER A 17 -17.56 6.39 5.56
N GLN A 18 -18.14 5.86 6.65
CA GLN A 18 -18.41 4.43 6.88
C GLN A 18 -17.27 3.54 7.42
N GLY A 19 -16.09 4.08 7.75
CA GLY A 19 -15.07 3.34 8.50
C GLY A 19 -14.40 2.18 7.74
N VAL A 20 -14.59 2.09 6.42
CA VAL A 20 -13.88 1.14 5.55
C VAL A 20 -12.63 1.83 5.01
N GLU A 21 -11.47 1.23 5.24
CA GLU A 21 -10.22 1.72 4.66
C GLU A 21 -10.19 1.48 3.15
N ASN A 22 -9.84 2.50 2.37
CA ASN A 22 -9.57 2.35 0.94
C ASN A 22 -8.15 1.80 0.76
N ILE A 23 -7.99 0.49 0.89
CA ILE A 23 -6.71 -0.22 0.72
C ILE A 23 -6.38 -0.28 -0.77
N LEU A 24 -5.15 0.11 -1.12
CA LEU A 24 -4.64 0.06 -2.48
C LEU A 24 -3.75 -1.16 -2.71
N LEU A 25 -2.84 -1.38 -1.76
CA LEU A 25 -1.77 -2.36 -1.91
C LEU A 25 -1.29 -2.83 -0.54
N ILE A 26 -1.08 -4.14 -0.41
CA ILE A 26 -0.38 -4.74 0.74
C ILE A 26 0.82 -5.52 0.22
N THR A 27 1.99 -5.35 0.85
CA THR A 27 3.24 -6.00 0.45
C THR A 27 4.02 -6.53 1.64
N ASN A 28 4.77 -7.61 1.42
CA ASN A 28 5.83 -8.09 2.32
C ASN A 28 7.25 -7.87 1.74
N GLY A 29 7.34 -7.07 0.68
CA GLY A 29 8.57 -6.80 -0.06
C GLY A 29 9.00 -7.86 -1.08
N HIS A 30 8.46 -9.06 -1.04
CA HIS A 30 8.66 -10.07 -2.08
C HIS A 30 7.49 -10.04 -3.07
N SER A 31 6.28 -10.15 -2.52
CA SER A 31 5.01 -10.08 -3.24
C SER A 31 4.19 -8.89 -2.76
N ASP A 32 3.33 -8.39 -3.65
CA ASP A 32 2.30 -7.42 -3.33
C ASP A 32 0.95 -7.88 -3.87
N LYS A 33 -0.12 -7.43 -3.22
CA LYS A 33 -1.50 -7.67 -3.62
C LYS A 33 -2.21 -6.32 -3.71
N GLN A 34 -2.87 -6.10 -4.84
CA GLN A 34 -3.61 -4.88 -5.15
C GLN A 34 -5.09 -5.01 -4.74
N TYR A 35 -5.69 -3.90 -4.35
CA TYR A 35 -7.06 -3.81 -3.84
C TYR A 35 -7.75 -2.53 -4.33
N GLY A 36 -9.09 -2.53 -4.34
CA GLY A 36 -9.89 -1.37 -4.72
C GLY A 36 -9.77 -0.99 -6.20
N SER A 37 -10.38 0.13 -6.57
CA SER A 37 -10.37 0.66 -7.94
C SER A 37 -9.01 1.22 -8.37
N VAL A 38 -8.26 1.79 -7.44
CA VAL A 38 -6.92 2.36 -7.68
C VAL A 38 -5.84 1.27 -7.73
N GLY A 39 -6.08 0.12 -7.10
CA GLY A 39 -5.13 -1.00 -6.98
C GLY A 39 -4.48 -1.44 -8.30
N PRO A 40 -5.23 -1.67 -9.39
CA PRO A 40 -4.65 -2.07 -10.68
C PRO A 40 -3.62 -1.09 -11.25
N ARG A 41 -3.71 0.20 -10.87
CA ARG A 41 -2.78 1.27 -11.27
C ARG A 41 -1.65 1.49 -10.27
N ALA A 42 -1.67 0.77 -9.14
CA ALA A 42 -0.70 0.88 -8.05
C ALA A 42 0.42 -0.15 -8.16
N SER A 43 1.66 0.30 -8.07
CA SER A 43 2.85 -0.56 -8.02
C SER A 43 3.87 -0.01 -7.03
N LEU A 44 4.87 -0.82 -6.68
CA LEU A 44 6.01 -0.36 -5.88
C LEU A 44 7.20 0.00 -6.79
N LEU A 45 7.90 1.09 -6.50
CA LEU A 45 9.07 1.52 -7.26
C LEU A 45 10.25 0.55 -7.12
N ARG A 46 10.48 0.03 -5.91
CA ARG A 46 11.53 -0.95 -5.57
C ARG A 46 12.96 -0.49 -5.96
N ALA A 47 13.29 0.78 -5.74
CA ALA A 47 14.59 1.35 -6.09
C ALA A 47 15.76 0.76 -5.27
N HIS A 48 15.48 0.27 -4.05
CA HIS A 48 16.45 -0.43 -3.21
C HIS A 48 15.75 -1.42 -2.26
N ASN A 49 16.55 -2.17 -1.49
CA ASN A 49 16.02 -3.05 -0.44
C ASN A 49 15.12 -2.27 0.52
N LEU A 50 13.93 -2.82 0.82
CA LEU A 50 12.91 -2.20 1.67
C LEU A 50 12.27 -0.93 1.11
N ASP A 51 12.54 -0.57 -0.14
CA ASP A 51 11.80 0.51 -0.80
C ASP A 51 10.38 0.06 -1.12
N VAL A 52 9.43 0.66 -0.39
CA VAL A 52 7.99 0.46 -0.55
C VAL A 52 7.30 1.74 -1.06
N SER A 53 8.04 2.60 -1.77
CA SER A 53 7.49 3.80 -2.40
C SER A 53 6.40 3.42 -3.41
N LEU A 54 5.23 4.02 -3.23
CA LEU A 54 4.09 3.84 -4.13
C LEU A 54 4.33 4.58 -5.45
N ARG A 55 4.08 3.89 -6.55
CA ARG A 55 3.99 4.47 -7.90
C ARG A 55 2.59 4.20 -8.44
N LEU A 56 1.83 5.27 -8.67
CA LEU A 56 0.57 5.25 -9.40
C LEU A 56 0.83 5.61 -10.87
N THR A 57 0.26 4.85 -11.80
CA THR A 57 0.22 5.20 -13.23
C THR A 57 -1.19 5.61 -13.63
N ASP A 58 -1.33 6.27 -14.79
CA ASP A 58 -2.63 6.63 -15.36
C ASP A 58 -3.53 7.35 -14.35
N LEU A 59 -3.03 8.46 -13.77
CA LEU A 59 -3.74 9.24 -12.75
C LEU A 59 -5.06 9.81 -13.29
N GLU A 60 -6.10 9.69 -12.47
CA GLU A 60 -7.44 10.22 -12.69
C GLU A 60 -7.72 11.37 -11.71
N LEU A 61 -8.71 12.21 -11.99
CA LEU A 61 -9.06 13.34 -11.10
C LEU A 61 -9.45 12.86 -9.70
N ASP A 62 -10.11 11.71 -9.60
CA ASP A 62 -10.56 11.10 -8.35
C ASP A 62 -9.42 10.45 -7.55
N ASP A 63 -8.18 10.47 -8.04
CA ASP A 63 -7.00 10.04 -7.28
C ASP A 63 -6.46 11.14 -6.36
N ASP A 64 -7.05 12.33 -6.35
CA ASP A 64 -6.66 13.39 -5.44
C ASP A 64 -6.86 12.98 -3.97
N GLY A 65 -6.07 13.59 -3.07
CA GLY A 65 -6.19 13.39 -1.64
C GLY A 65 -4.91 12.89 -0.99
N SER A 66 -5.05 12.35 0.23
CA SER A 66 -3.94 11.93 1.06
C SER A 66 -3.75 10.43 1.03
N TYR A 67 -2.50 9.99 0.93
CA TYR A 67 -2.13 8.57 0.94
C TYR A 67 -1.30 8.25 2.17
N ARG A 68 -1.53 7.09 2.76
CA ARG A 68 -0.84 6.63 3.97
C ARG A 68 -0.14 5.31 3.72
N CYS A 69 1.16 5.32 3.97
CA CYS A 69 2.00 4.15 4.10
C CYS A 69 2.05 3.76 5.58
N GLU A 70 1.64 2.54 5.89
CA GLU A 70 1.62 2.01 7.25
C GLU A 70 2.40 0.70 7.31
N LEU A 71 3.38 0.63 8.22
CA LEU A 71 3.97 -0.63 8.64
C LEU A 71 3.00 -1.34 9.58
N ILE A 72 2.46 -2.47 9.14
CA ILE A 72 1.57 -3.28 9.97
C ILE A 72 2.43 -4.24 10.79
N ASN A 73 2.47 -4.00 12.11
CA ASN A 73 3.00 -4.98 13.06
C ASN A 73 1.92 -6.05 13.31
N GLY A 74 2.30 -7.32 13.15
CA GLY A 74 1.44 -8.46 13.41
C GLY A 74 0.86 -9.05 12.13
N ILE A 75 1.50 -10.11 11.61
CA ILE A 75 1.11 -11.45 12.02
C ILE A 75 2.43 -12.20 12.20
N GLU A 76 2.76 -12.60 13.43
CA GLU A 76 3.58 -13.78 13.64
C GLU A 76 2.81 -14.93 12.98
N ASP A 77 3.15 -15.26 11.75
CA ASP A 77 2.76 -16.56 11.19
C ASP A 77 3.82 -17.53 11.76
N GLU A 78 3.38 -18.41 12.67
CA GLU A 78 4.14 -19.58 13.12
C GLU A 78 4.74 -20.38 11.95
#